data_AF-A0A8X7MJ55-F1
#
_entry.id   AF-A0A8X7MJ55-F1
#
_cell.length_a   1.000
_cell.length_b   1.000
_cell.length_c   1.000
_cell.angle_alpha   90.00
_cell.angle_beta   90.00
_cell.angle_gamma   90.00
#
_symmetry.space_group_name_H-M   'P 1'
#
loop_
_entity.id
_entity.type
_entity.pdbx_description
1 polymer ?
#
loop_
_entity_poly.entity_id
_entity_poly.type
_entity_poly.pdbx_seq_one_letter_code
_entity_poly.pdbx_strand_id
1 'polypeptide(L)'
;MPSRTFLAPNHFKDEQVDIVRHWKDKALEEGWAHGPFTRADIEATVGSFVSIPLTIVHTPATTTKPEKNRVCFNATWSPHTSVGPGFSGIPDSINKEVKDEQWECEWFLLEEVKVLLSTAGKTAVAMGYDLADAYQQVPNLPAQRRRFVFTVGQECFVWLVGMFGIATMSAIFGQLCDVSCVWLEHRFASVRARHFADDHMILHDAEHGPPSEATIYEEVERFGWKVHPTKRFTWTRRFTLLGFVWDLDAGTVTFTEEKRDKYLRKLTAFLHLSRSFQCPWHSGSHMRRIRGATSPTQRSLCATGALRSGLRMAQLGASHRGPGGG
;
A
#
# COMPACT_ATOMS: atom_id res chain seq x y z
N MET A 1 22.48 8.13 9.09
CA MET A 1 22.28 7.32 10.33
C MET A 1 22.32 8.24 11.55
N PRO A 2 21.53 7.96 12.61
CA PRO A 2 21.47 8.83 13.79
C PRO A 2 22.77 8.78 14.60
N SER A 3 23.23 9.94 15.08
CA SER A 3 24.36 10.06 16.02
C SER A 3 23.92 10.42 17.44
N ARG A 4 22.62 10.63 17.64
CA ARG A 4 21.99 10.82 18.96
C ARG A 4 20.70 10.01 19.04
N THR A 5 20.40 9.50 20.22
CA THR A 5 19.16 8.76 20.45
C THR A 5 18.00 9.71 20.67
N PHE A 6 16.87 9.42 20.02
CA PHE A 6 15.62 10.15 20.22
C PHE A 6 14.43 9.20 20.29
N LEU A 7 13.61 9.35 21.33
CA LEU A 7 12.36 8.61 21.47
C LEU A 7 11.20 9.49 21.04
N ALA A 8 10.65 9.21 19.86
CA ALA A 8 9.48 9.92 19.34
C ALA A 8 8.24 9.67 20.21
N PRO A 9 7.48 10.72 20.54
CA PRO A 9 6.19 10.56 21.20
C PRO A 9 5.19 9.92 20.23
N ASN A 10 4.42 8.95 20.71
CA ASN A 10 3.36 8.34 19.92
C ASN A 10 2.20 9.32 19.64
N HIS A 11 1.47 9.09 18.56
CA HIS A 11 0.37 9.94 18.08
C HIS A 11 -1.02 9.31 18.25
N PHE A 12 -1.15 8.35 19.16
CA PHE A 12 -2.44 7.79 19.57
C PHE A 12 -2.83 8.32 20.95
N LYS A 13 -4.11 8.26 21.28
CA LYS A 13 -4.64 8.69 22.58
C LYS A 13 -4.50 7.59 23.63
N ASP A 14 -4.44 7.97 24.90
CA ASP A 14 -4.31 7.01 26.02
C ASP A 14 -5.39 5.92 26.02
N GLU A 15 -6.64 6.28 25.67
CA GLU A 15 -7.77 5.35 25.54
C GLU A 15 -7.55 4.24 24.49
N GLN A 16 -6.56 4.40 23.61
CA GLN A 16 -6.25 3.46 22.53
C GLN A 16 -5.03 2.57 22.84
N VAL A 17 -4.44 2.66 24.04
CA VAL A 17 -3.20 1.95 24.40
C VAL A 17 -3.36 0.43 24.29
N ASP A 18 -4.52 -0.12 24.63
CA ASP A 18 -4.73 -1.57 24.59
C ASP A 18 -4.78 -2.12 23.16
N ILE A 19 -5.21 -1.31 22.18
CA ILE A 19 -5.12 -1.64 20.75
C ILE A 19 -3.65 -1.81 20.36
N VAL A 20 -2.78 -0.92 20.84
CA VAL A 20 -1.34 -0.95 20.55
C VAL A 20 -0.66 -2.13 21.24
N ARG A 21 -1.04 -2.44 22.49
CA ARG A 21 -0.52 -3.62 23.22
C ARG A 21 -0.86 -4.91 22.50
N HIS A 22 -2.12 -5.10 22.11
CA HIS A 22 -2.54 -6.30 21.38
C HIS A 22 -1.84 -6.42 20.02
N TRP A 23 -1.71 -5.31 19.28
CA TRP A 23 -0.96 -5.29 18.02
C TRP A 23 0.52 -5.64 18.21
N LYS A 24 1.15 -5.11 19.27
CA LYS A 24 2.53 -5.44 19.63
C LYS A 24 2.69 -6.92 19.95
N ASP A 25 1.81 -7.49 20.77
CA ASP A 25 1.87 -8.90 21.16
C ASP A 25 1.79 -9.80 19.93
N LYS A 26 0.82 -9.52 19.03
CA LYS A 26 0.76 -10.20 17.73
C LYS A 26 2.06 -10.04 16.95
N ALA A 27 2.62 -8.84 16.87
CA ALA A 27 3.86 -8.60 16.12
C ALA A 27 5.07 -9.38 16.69
N LEU A 28 5.10 -9.64 18.00
CA LEU A 28 6.11 -10.49 18.64
C LEU A 28 5.86 -11.97 18.32
N GLU A 29 4.62 -12.43 18.41
CA GLU A 29 4.22 -13.81 18.09
C GLU A 29 4.53 -14.18 16.63
N GLU A 30 4.27 -13.27 15.69
CA GLU A 30 4.52 -13.45 14.26
C GLU A 30 6.00 -13.25 13.87
N GLY A 31 6.85 -12.83 14.81
CA GLY A 31 8.27 -12.54 14.56
C GLY A 31 8.52 -11.26 13.73
N TRP A 32 7.53 -10.38 13.61
CA TRP A 32 7.67 -9.09 12.93
C TRP A 32 8.45 -8.06 13.76
N ALA A 33 8.46 -8.23 15.07
CA ALA A 33 9.17 -7.38 16.02
C ALA A 33 9.97 -8.21 17.03
N HIS A 34 10.93 -7.57 17.69
CA HIS A 34 11.69 -8.18 18.78
C HIS A 34 11.87 -7.21 19.95
N GLY A 35 11.94 -7.76 21.17
CA GLY A 35 11.98 -7.04 22.44
C GLY A 35 11.25 -7.83 23.55
N PRO A 36 10.94 -7.21 24.69
CA PRO A 36 11.21 -5.81 25.02
C PRO A 36 12.70 -5.54 25.27
N PHE A 37 13.12 -4.31 24.98
CA PHE A 37 14.43 -3.77 25.33
C PHE A 37 14.29 -2.48 26.12
N THR A 38 15.28 -2.18 26.95
CA THR A 38 15.47 -0.83 27.43
C THR A 38 16.18 0.02 26.37
N ARG A 39 16.08 1.35 26.51
CA ARG A 39 16.87 2.27 25.69
C ARG A 39 18.37 1.98 25.79
N ALA A 40 18.86 1.67 27.00
CA ALA A 40 20.27 1.42 27.26
C ALA A 40 20.74 0.15 26.53
N ASP A 41 19.92 -0.90 26.50
CA ASP A 41 20.25 -2.16 25.80
C ASP A 41 20.47 -1.94 24.30
N ILE A 42 19.59 -1.16 23.67
CA ILE A 42 19.71 -0.83 22.24
C ILE A 42 20.95 0.04 22.00
N GLU A 43 21.15 1.08 22.81
CA GLU A 43 22.32 1.97 22.68
C GLU A 43 23.65 1.23 22.84
N ALA A 44 23.74 0.30 23.80
CA ALA A 44 24.92 -0.54 24.01
C ALA A 44 25.20 -1.47 22.82
N THR A 45 24.16 -1.95 22.14
CA THR A 45 24.29 -2.95 21.08
C THR A 45 24.53 -2.35 19.70
N VAL A 46 23.76 -1.31 19.32
CA VAL A 46 23.75 -0.75 17.96
C VAL A 46 24.08 0.74 17.91
N GLY A 47 24.38 1.34 19.06
CA GLY A 47 24.59 2.78 19.20
C GLY A 47 23.29 3.56 19.14
N SER A 48 23.41 4.86 18.83
CA SER A 48 22.26 5.77 18.83
C SER A 48 21.15 5.35 17.85
N PHE A 49 19.89 5.58 18.20
CA PHE A 49 18.74 5.22 17.36
C PHE A 49 17.63 6.27 17.44
N VAL A 50 16.72 6.28 16.47
CA VAL A 50 15.52 7.14 16.54
C VAL A 50 14.31 6.25 16.44
N SER A 51 13.43 6.34 17.44
CA SER A 51 12.17 5.61 17.38
C SER A 51 11.21 6.27 16.40
N ILE A 52 10.38 5.44 15.75
CA ILE A 52 9.31 5.86 14.87
C ILE A 52 7.99 5.89 15.66
N PRO A 53 7.22 6.99 15.61
CA PRO A 53 6.00 7.08 16.38
C PRO A 53 4.88 6.24 15.75
N LEU A 54 4.10 5.60 16.60
CA LEU A 54 2.89 4.88 16.24
C LEU A 54 1.70 5.83 16.16
N THR A 55 0.79 5.57 15.23
CA THR A 55 -0.50 6.23 15.10
C THR A 55 -1.59 5.19 14.89
N ILE A 56 -2.83 5.51 15.26
CA ILE A 56 -3.98 4.65 14.96
C ILE A 56 -4.82 5.29 13.86
N VAL A 57 -5.05 4.52 12.80
CA VAL A 57 -5.99 4.86 11.74
C VAL A 57 -7.29 4.10 12.00
N HIS A 58 -8.33 4.85 12.35
CA HIS A 58 -9.67 4.32 12.56
C HIS A 58 -10.43 4.25 11.24
N THR A 59 -10.96 3.06 10.92
CA THR A 59 -11.93 2.85 9.85
C THR A 59 -13.28 2.53 10.49
N PRO A 60 -14.30 3.40 10.32
CA PRO A 60 -15.60 3.18 10.94
C PRO A 60 -16.29 1.94 10.38
N ALA A 61 -17.16 1.34 11.18
CA ALA A 61 -18.00 0.24 10.73
C ALA A 61 -18.87 0.66 9.53
N THR A 62 -19.15 -0.30 8.67
CA THR A 62 -20.12 -0.19 7.58
C THR A 62 -21.14 -1.31 7.73
N THR A 63 -22.23 -1.26 6.95
CA THR A 63 -23.26 -2.33 6.96
C THR A 63 -22.69 -3.72 6.66
N THR A 64 -21.55 -3.81 5.96
CA THR A 64 -20.94 -5.08 5.54
C THR A 64 -19.59 -5.38 6.20
N LYS A 65 -19.01 -4.42 6.94
CA LYS A 65 -17.68 -4.60 7.55
C LYS A 65 -17.64 -4.00 8.95
N PRO A 66 -17.10 -4.72 9.94
CA PRO A 66 -16.95 -4.18 11.29
C PRO A 66 -15.99 -2.99 11.30
N GLU A 67 -16.03 -2.22 12.39
CA GLU A 67 -15.03 -1.22 12.71
C GLU A 67 -13.63 -1.85 12.68
N LYS A 68 -12.64 -1.09 12.20
CA LYS A 68 -11.24 -1.55 12.18
C LYS A 68 -10.30 -0.42 12.59
N ASN A 69 -9.60 -0.63 13.70
CA ASN A 69 -8.48 0.19 14.12
C ASN A 69 -7.17 -0.43 13.64
N ARG A 70 -6.32 0.36 12.97
CA ARG A 70 -5.03 -0.08 12.45
C ARG A 70 -3.91 0.71 13.10
N VAL A 71 -2.99 0.02 13.77
CA VAL A 71 -1.73 0.62 14.20
C VAL A 71 -0.85 0.80 12.96
N CYS A 72 -0.30 2.00 12.79
CA CYS A 72 0.54 2.37 11.67
C CYS A 72 1.77 3.12 12.17
N PHE A 73 2.87 2.94 11.47
CA PHE A 73 4.08 3.72 11.68
C PHE A 73 3.96 5.07 10.97
N ASN A 74 4.23 6.17 11.65
CA ASN A 74 4.23 7.49 11.01
C ASN A 74 5.63 7.82 10.46
N ALA A 75 5.94 7.24 9.29
CA ALA A 75 7.23 7.41 8.61
C ALA A 75 7.45 8.82 8.01
N THR A 76 6.43 9.68 8.02
CA THR A 76 6.51 11.08 7.57
C THR A 76 6.82 12.05 8.71
N TRP A 77 6.62 11.63 9.95
CA TRP A 77 6.92 12.47 11.10
C TRP A 77 8.43 12.75 11.21
N SER A 78 8.78 14.04 11.38
CA SER A 78 10.17 14.48 11.54
C SER A 78 10.42 14.91 12.99
N PRO A 79 11.48 14.41 13.62
CA PRO A 79 11.84 14.78 14.98
C PRO A 79 12.21 16.26 15.13
N HIS A 80 12.65 16.91 14.04
CA HIS A 80 12.93 18.35 14.03
C HIS A 80 11.71 19.22 14.32
N THR A 81 10.49 18.69 14.12
CA THR A 81 9.27 19.40 14.50
C THR A 81 9.09 19.49 16.02
N SER A 82 9.74 18.62 16.79
CA SER A 82 9.60 18.53 18.24
C SER A 82 10.79 19.10 19.03
N VAL A 83 11.99 19.16 18.44
CA VAL A 83 13.23 19.56 19.15
C VAL A 83 13.71 20.99 18.88
N GLY A 84 13.04 21.74 17.99
CA GLY A 84 13.39 23.11 17.63
C GLY A 84 14.68 23.23 16.79
N PRO A 85 15.01 24.44 16.29
CA PRO A 85 16.24 24.67 15.53
C PRO A 85 17.49 24.48 16.41
N GLY A 86 18.54 23.85 15.87
CA GLY A 86 19.83 23.65 16.54
C GLY A 86 20.11 22.25 17.10
N PHE A 87 19.13 21.33 17.04
CA PHE A 87 19.35 19.94 17.43
C PHE A 87 19.98 19.15 16.29
N SER A 88 21.31 19.01 16.32
CA SER A 88 22.08 18.20 15.36
C SER A 88 22.15 16.72 15.79
N GLY A 89 22.39 15.84 14.82
CA GLY A 89 22.62 14.40 15.05
C GLY A 89 21.38 13.51 15.05
N ILE A 90 20.20 14.10 14.80
CA ILE A 90 18.96 13.36 14.53
C ILE A 90 18.64 13.52 13.03
N PRO A 91 18.35 12.43 12.31
CA PRO A 91 17.92 12.47 10.91
C PRO A 91 16.48 13.00 10.74
N ASP A 92 16.12 13.33 9.50
CA ASP A 92 14.78 13.75 9.09
C ASP A 92 13.75 12.60 9.19
N SER A 93 12.52 12.79 8.68
CA SER A 93 11.59 11.67 8.56
C SER A 93 12.05 10.66 7.51
N ILE A 94 11.76 9.38 7.71
CA ILE A 94 12.16 8.30 6.78
C ILE A 94 11.66 8.61 5.37
N ASN A 95 10.39 9.01 5.22
CA ASN A 95 9.81 9.34 3.92
C ASN A 95 10.43 10.57 3.26
N LYS A 96 11.04 11.48 4.03
CA LYS A 96 11.76 12.62 3.46
C LYS A 96 13.15 12.23 2.98
N GLU A 97 13.81 11.27 3.62
CA GLU A 97 15.11 10.75 3.19
C GLU A 97 15.02 9.94 1.90
N VAL A 98 13.98 9.11 1.77
CA VAL A 98 13.81 8.24 0.59
C VAL A 98 13.02 8.90 -0.54
N LYS A 99 12.64 10.18 -0.41
CA LYS A 99 11.71 10.85 -1.35
C LYS A 99 12.26 10.97 -2.78
N ASP A 100 13.58 11.03 -2.90
CA ASP A 100 14.29 11.24 -4.17
C ASP A 100 14.83 9.91 -4.74
N GLU A 101 14.62 8.80 -4.03
CA GLU A 101 14.98 7.48 -4.55
C GLU A 101 14.02 7.10 -5.67
N GLN A 102 14.57 6.73 -6.82
CA GLN A 102 13.79 6.23 -7.94
C GLN A 102 13.56 4.74 -7.76
N TRP A 103 12.29 4.37 -7.64
CA TRP A 103 11.86 2.98 -7.58
C TRP A 103 10.76 2.76 -8.61
N GLU A 104 10.94 1.73 -9.42
CA GLU A 104 9.99 1.31 -10.44
C GLU A 104 9.59 -0.14 -10.17
N CYS A 105 8.32 -0.47 -10.30
CA CYS A 105 7.86 -1.85 -10.35
C CYS A 105 6.69 -1.96 -11.32
N GLU A 106 6.50 -3.15 -11.89
CA GLU A 106 5.46 -3.40 -12.88
C GLU A 106 4.12 -3.63 -12.16
N TRP A 107 3.45 -2.52 -11.81
CA TRP A 107 2.08 -2.62 -11.32
C TRP A 107 1.17 -3.08 -12.44
N PHE A 108 0.62 -4.30 -12.33
CA PHE A 108 -0.37 -4.75 -13.28
C PHE A 108 -1.69 -4.03 -13.08
N LEU A 109 -1.91 -2.98 -13.88
CA LEU A 109 -3.10 -2.14 -13.77
C LEU A 109 -4.33 -2.81 -14.38
N LEU A 110 -5.50 -2.28 -14.05
CA LEU A 110 -6.78 -2.81 -14.55
C LEU A 110 -6.84 -2.78 -16.09
N GLU A 111 -6.25 -1.77 -16.72
CA GLU A 111 -6.14 -1.66 -18.17
C GLU A 111 -5.33 -2.82 -18.76
N GLU A 112 -4.24 -3.22 -18.11
CA GLU A 112 -3.39 -4.30 -18.58
C GLU A 112 -4.05 -5.67 -18.37
N VAL A 113 -4.78 -5.87 -17.25
CA VAL A 113 -5.65 -7.04 -17.05
C VAL A 113 -6.65 -7.15 -18.20
N LYS A 114 -7.30 -6.04 -18.55
CA LYS A 114 -8.28 -6.01 -19.64
C LYS A 114 -7.64 -6.38 -20.97
N VAL A 115 -6.48 -5.82 -21.31
CA VAL A 115 -5.78 -6.13 -22.57
C VAL A 115 -5.42 -7.61 -22.60
N LEU A 116 -4.76 -8.11 -21.56
CA LEU A 116 -4.32 -9.51 -21.46
C LEU A 116 -5.48 -10.50 -21.62
N LEU A 117 -6.59 -10.26 -20.91
CA LEU A 117 -7.76 -11.14 -20.96
C LEU A 117 -8.56 -10.99 -22.26
N SER A 118 -8.58 -9.80 -22.88
CA SER A 118 -9.29 -9.59 -24.16
C SER A 118 -8.63 -10.30 -25.34
N THR A 119 -7.33 -10.58 -25.24
CA THR A 119 -6.56 -11.32 -26.25
C THR A 119 -6.43 -12.81 -25.94
N ALA A 120 -6.96 -13.25 -24.79
CA ALA A 120 -6.82 -14.63 -24.35
C ALA A 120 -7.67 -15.60 -25.19
N GLY A 121 -7.14 -16.79 -25.41
CA GLY A 121 -7.82 -17.86 -26.13
C GLY A 121 -9.13 -18.30 -25.48
N LYS A 122 -9.98 -18.98 -26.26
CA LYS A 122 -11.26 -19.54 -25.78
C LYS A 122 -11.08 -20.64 -24.73
N THR A 123 -9.88 -21.21 -24.62
CA THR A 123 -9.51 -22.22 -23.63
C THR A 123 -8.73 -21.64 -22.45
N ALA A 124 -8.44 -20.33 -22.46
CA ALA A 124 -7.66 -19.70 -21.42
C ALA A 124 -8.35 -19.81 -20.06
N VAL A 125 -7.58 -20.03 -19.01
CA VAL A 125 -8.06 -20.10 -17.62
C VAL A 125 -7.15 -19.27 -16.74
N ALA A 126 -7.70 -18.66 -15.69
CA ALA A 126 -6.91 -17.91 -14.72
C ALA A 126 -7.04 -18.54 -13.33
N MET A 127 -5.94 -18.51 -12.59
CA MET A 127 -5.94 -18.68 -11.13
C MET A 127 -5.40 -17.40 -10.50
N GLY A 128 -5.61 -17.23 -9.19
CA GLY A 128 -5.09 -16.07 -8.49
C GLY A 128 -5.07 -16.26 -6.99
N TYR A 129 -4.22 -15.47 -6.34
CA TYR A 129 -3.97 -15.55 -4.91
C TYR A 129 -3.50 -14.20 -4.35
N ASP A 130 -3.73 -13.99 -3.05
CA ASP A 130 -3.27 -12.83 -2.28
C ASP A 130 -2.08 -13.26 -1.40
N LEU A 131 -1.00 -12.50 -1.38
CA LEU A 131 0.13 -12.75 -0.47
C LEU A 131 -0.21 -12.28 0.95
N ALA A 132 -0.06 -13.17 1.95
CA ALA A 132 -0.41 -12.87 3.33
C ALA A 132 0.50 -11.77 3.92
N ASP A 133 -0.08 -10.78 4.60
CA ASP A 133 0.67 -9.71 5.30
C ASP A 133 1.66 -8.89 4.42
N ALA A 134 1.61 -9.05 3.10
CA ALA A 134 2.34 -8.32 2.08
C ALA A 134 3.79 -7.96 2.48
N TYR A 135 4.04 -6.68 2.79
CA TYR A 135 5.37 -6.14 3.10
C TYR A 135 6.04 -6.83 4.29
N GLN A 136 5.26 -7.39 5.22
CA GLN A 136 5.77 -8.03 6.43
C GLN A 136 6.46 -9.37 6.16
N GLN A 137 6.44 -9.85 4.92
CA GLN A 137 7.22 -11.01 4.48
C GLN A 137 8.65 -10.63 4.05
N VAL A 138 8.94 -9.34 3.84
CA VAL A 138 10.24 -8.85 3.39
C VAL A 138 11.07 -8.42 4.59
N PRO A 139 12.29 -8.97 4.82
CA PRO A 139 13.10 -8.58 5.97
C PRO A 139 13.74 -7.20 5.78
N ASN A 140 13.81 -6.41 6.86
CA ASN A 140 14.60 -5.18 6.90
C ASN A 140 16.08 -5.51 7.11
N LEU A 141 16.93 -4.77 6.41
CA LEU A 141 18.38 -4.84 6.62
C LEU A 141 18.73 -4.44 8.06
N PRO A 142 19.66 -5.16 8.74
CA PRO A 142 20.06 -4.83 10.11
C PRO A 142 20.47 -3.38 10.30
N ALA A 143 21.16 -2.79 9.31
CA ALA A 143 21.57 -1.39 9.34
C ALA A 143 20.40 -0.42 9.43
N GLN A 144 19.23 -0.73 8.86
CA GLN A 144 18.06 0.17 8.87
C GLN A 144 17.31 0.13 10.21
N ARG A 145 17.46 -0.94 11.00
CA ARG A 145 16.66 -1.20 12.22
C ARG A 145 16.80 -0.12 13.30
N ARG A 146 17.90 0.64 13.31
CA ARG A 146 18.10 1.83 14.16
C ARG A 146 17.11 2.98 13.88
N ARG A 147 16.33 2.88 12.81
CA ARG A 147 15.23 3.78 12.45
C ARG A 147 13.85 3.14 12.56
N PHE A 148 13.80 1.86 12.91
CA PHE A 148 12.57 1.06 13.01
C PHE A 148 12.31 0.57 14.44
N VAL A 149 12.84 1.31 15.42
CA VAL A 149 12.51 1.12 16.83
C VAL A 149 11.17 1.78 17.11
N PHE A 150 10.27 1.16 17.86
CA PHE A 150 9.04 1.79 18.35
C PHE A 150 8.89 1.57 19.85
N THR A 151 8.05 2.39 20.49
CA THR A 151 7.86 2.35 21.94
C THR A 151 6.42 2.02 22.30
N VAL A 152 6.25 1.20 23.34
CA VAL A 152 4.96 0.93 23.99
C VAL A 152 5.18 1.06 25.49
N GLY A 153 4.55 2.07 26.11
CA GLY A 153 4.90 2.46 27.47
C GLY A 153 6.35 2.95 27.55
N GLN A 154 7.15 2.34 28.44
CA GLN A 154 8.58 2.65 28.63
C GLN A 154 9.51 1.68 27.90
N GLU A 155 8.96 0.68 27.22
CA GLU A 155 9.73 -0.38 26.54
C GLU A 155 9.96 -0.05 25.07
N CYS A 156 11.11 -0.48 24.56
CA CYS A 156 11.49 -0.35 23.15
C CYS A 156 11.40 -1.70 22.44
N PHE A 157 10.99 -1.67 21.18
CA PHE A 157 10.87 -2.84 20.31
C PHE A 157 11.45 -2.52 18.96
N VAL A 158 12.07 -3.50 18.30
CA VAL A 158 12.68 -3.34 16.98
C VAL A 158 11.81 -4.04 15.94
N TRP A 159 11.35 -3.30 14.92
CA TRP A 159 10.60 -3.87 13.81
C TRP A 159 11.55 -4.49 12.76
N LEU A 160 11.28 -5.75 12.39
CA LEU A 160 12.21 -6.60 11.64
C LEU A 160 11.87 -6.76 10.16
N VAL A 161 10.62 -6.53 9.78
CA VAL A 161 10.08 -6.81 8.43
C VAL A 161 9.59 -5.54 7.73
N GLY A 162 9.18 -5.62 6.48
CA GLY A 162 8.75 -4.47 5.70
C GLY A 162 7.66 -3.68 6.42
N MET A 163 7.78 -2.36 6.35
CA MET A 163 7.00 -1.44 7.17
C MET A 163 5.96 -0.71 6.31
N PHE A 164 4.68 -0.86 6.65
CA PHE A 164 3.63 -0.05 6.05
C PHE A 164 3.82 1.44 6.40
N GLY A 165 3.66 2.30 5.39
CA GLY A 165 3.77 3.76 5.53
C GLY A 165 5.08 4.35 5.02
N ILE A 166 6.09 3.51 4.73
CA ILE A 166 7.30 3.96 4.02
C ILE A 166 6.97 4.12 2.52
N ALA A 167 7.34 5.27 1.95
CA ALA A 167 6.98 5.65 0.57
C ALA A 167 7.46 4.64 -0.47
N THR A 168 8.66 4.09 -0.28
CA THR A 168 9.32 3.18 -1.23
C THR A 168 8.97 1.71 -1.02
N MET A 169 8.37 1.33 0.12
CA MET A 169 8.10 -0.08 0.45
C MET A 169 7.20 -0.76 -0.57
N SER A 170 6.19 -0.04 -1.09
CA SER A 170 5.30 -0.59 -2.11
C SER A 170 6.02 -0.97 -3.40
N ALA A 171 7.01 -0.15 -3.82
CA ALA A 171 7.79 -0.40 -5.02
C ALA A 171 8.83 -1.52 -4.79
N ILE A 172 9.51 -1.51 -3.65
CA ILE A 172 10.45 -2.59 -3.28
C ILE A 172 9.73 -3.95 -3.24
N PHE A 173 8.57 -4.02 -2.59
CA PHE A 173 7.76 -5.23 -2.58
C PHE A 173 7.29 -5.63 -3.98
N GLY A 174 6.86 -4.64 -4.78
CA GLY A 174 6.45 -4.87 -6.16
C GLY A 174 7.56 -5.49 -7.01
N GLN A 175 8.78 -4.95 -6.95
CA GLN A 175 9.93 -5.51 -7.66
C GLN A 175 10.20 -6.98 -7.29
N LEU A 176 10.03 -7.34 -6.02
CA LEU A 176 10.20 -8.74 -5.61
C LEU A 176 9.10 -9.64 -6.18
N CYS A 177 7.87 -9.13 -6.28
CA CYS A 177 6.76 -9.83 -6.94
C CYS A 177 6.94 -9.91 -8.46
N ASP A 178 7.50 -8.89 -9.10
CA ASP A 178 7.87 -8.88 -10.52
C ASP A 178 8.83 -10.04 -10.82
N VAL A 179 9.87 -10.21 -10.00
CA VAL A 179 10.82 -11.32 -10.12
C VAL A 179 10.12 -12.67 -9.98
N SER A 180 9.19 -12.81 -9.03
CA SER A 180 8.40 -14.04 -8.89
C SER A 180 7.50 -14.31 -10.10
N CYS A 181 6.90 -13.27 -10.69
CA CYS A 181 6.11 -13.41 -11.90
C CYS A 181 6.97 -13.88 -13.08
N VAL A 182 8.10 -13.23 -13.34
CA VAL A 182 9.05 -13.62 -14.40
C VAL A 182 9.55 -15.04 -14.20
N TRP A 183 9.83 -15.43 -12.95
CA TRP A 183 10.23 -16.81 -12.63
C TRP A 183 9.16 -17.83 -13.01
N LEU A 184 7.89 -17.56 -12.66
CA LEU A 184 6.77 -18.45 -13.00
C LEU A 184 6.61 -18.58 -14.52
N GLU A 185 6.73 -17.49 -15.27
CA GLU A 185 6.67 -17.52 -16.74
C GLU A 185 7.84 -18.28 -17.37
N HIS A 186 9.04 -18.16 -16.78
CA HIS A 186 10.20 -18.96 -17.19
C HIS A 186 9.98 -20.45 -16.89
N ARG A 187 9.40 -20.77 -15.73
CA ARG A 187 9.17 -22.15 -15.29
C ARG A 187 8.06 -22.85 -16.06
N PHE A 188 7.04 -22.10 -16.49
CA PHE A 188 5.86 -22.58 -17.18
C PHE A 188 5.60 -21.70 -18.42
N ALA A 189 6.11 -22.14 -19.58
CA ALA A 189 6.05 -21.33 -20.81
C ALA A 189 4.63 -20.96 -21.28
N SER A 190 3.61 -21.73 -20.88
CA SER A 190 2.20 -21.48 -21.20
C SER A 190 1.50 -20.50 -20.24
N VAL A 191 2.22 -20.01 -19.24
CA VAL A 191 1.69 -19.14 -18.19
C VAL A 191 2.12 -17.69 -18.43
N ARG A 192 1.22 -16.77 -18.11
CA ARG A 192 1.49 -15.35 -17.90
C ARG A 192 1.15 -14.97 -16.46
N ALA A 193 2.11 -14.47 -15.70
CA ALA A 193 1.95 -14.13 -14.30
C ALA A 193 2.02 -12.62 -14.12
N ARG A 194 1.09 -12.05 -13.37
CA ARG A 194 1.01 -10.61 -13.12
C ARG A 194 0.55 -10.34 -11.70
N HIS A 195 0.87 -9.17 -11.18
CA HIS A 195 0.45 -8.81 -9.83
C HIS A 195 0.11 -7.31 -9.71
N PHE A 196 -0.77 -7.02 -8.76
CA PHE A 196 -1.02 -5.68 -8.26
C PHE A 196 -0.88 -5.73 -6.75
N ALA A 197 0.22 -5.18 -6.23
CA ALA A 197 0.62 -5.35 -4.83
C ALA A 197 0.68 -6.84 -4.51
N ASP A 198 -0.07 -7.27 -3.51
CA ASP A 198 -0.21 -8.62 -3.01
C ASP A 198 -1.19 -9.48 -3.83
N ASP A 199 -2.07 -8.89 -4.66
CA ASP A 199 -3.00 -9.60 -5.53
C ASP A 199 -2.27 -10.14 -6.78
N HIS A 200 -2.17 -11.46 -6.92
CA HIS A 200 -1.57 -12.13 -8.07
C HIS A 200 -2.62 -12.77 -8.96
N MET A 201 -2.38 -12.71 -10.27
CA MET A 201 -3.15 -13.42 -11.30
C MET A 201 -2.19 -14.18 -12.19
N ILE A 202 -2.53 -15.43 -12.45
CA ILE A 202 -1.81 -16.32 -13.34
C ILE A 202 -2.79 -16.76 -14.41
N LEU A 203 -2.51 -16.37 -15.66
CA LEU A 203 -3.25 -16.78 -16.84
C LEU A 203 -2.51 -17.95 -17.49
N HIS A 204 -3.25 -18.99 -17.84
CA HIS A 204 -2.78 -20.07 -18.69
C HIS A 204 -3.55 -20.02 -20.02
N ASP A 205 -2.84 -19.95 -21.13
CA ASP A 205 -3.42 -19.87 -22.47
C ASP A 205 -2.66 -20.75 -23.47
N ALA A 206 -2.96 -22.06 -23.44
CA ALA A 206 -2.38 -23.04 -24.35
C ALA A 206 -3.38 -24.18 -24.62
N GLU A 207 -3.07 -25.02 -25.62
CA GLU A 207 -3.93 -26.16 -26.01
C GLU A 207 -3.95 -27.29 -24.98
N HIS A 208 -2.84 -27.48 -24.25
CA HIS A 208 -2.79 -28.46 -23.17
C HIS A 208 -3.38 -27.91 -21.87
N GLY A 209 -3.67 -28.77 -20.89
CA GLY A 209 -4.18 -28.32 -19.59
C GLY A 209 -3.17 -27.45 -18.82
N PRO A 210 -3.65 -26.61 -17.87
CA PRO A 210 -2.77 -25.79 -17.04
C PRO A 210 -1.90 -26.66 -16.12
N PRO A 211 -0.74 -26.12 -15.65
CA PRO A 211 0.00 -26.72 -14.55
C PRO A 211 -0.90 -26.92 -13.32
N SER A 212 -0.60 -27.93 -12.50
CA SER A 212 -1.34 -28.11 -11.26
C SER A 212 -1.16 -26.89 -10.33
N GLU A 213 -2.21 -26.52 -9.59
CA GLU A 213 -2.11 -25.42 -8.62
C GLU A 213 -1.01 -25.66 -7.59
N ALA A 214 -0.83 -26.91 -7.15
CA ALA A 214 0.20 -27.28 -6.20
C ALA A 214 1.60 -26.92 -6.70
N THR A 215 1.90 -27.20 -7.97
CA THR A 215 3.21 -26.88 -8.56
C THR A 215 3.43 -25.37 -8.65
N ILE A 216 2.38 -24.58 -8.90
CA ILE A 216 2.49 -23.12 -8.87
C ILE A 216 2.79 -22.64 -7.45
N TYR A 217 2.04 -23.11 -6.45
CA TYR A 217 2.24 -22.71 -5.06
C TYR A 217 3.59 -23.17 -4.51
N GLU A 218 4.12 -24.32 -4.93
CA GLU A 218 5.48 -24.75 -4.58
C GLU A 218 6.55 -23.77 -5.06
N GLU A 219 6.41 -23.22 -6.27
CA GLU A 219 7.35 -22.20 -6.77
C GLU A 219 7.20 -20.87 -6.03
N VAL A 220 5.98 -20.48 -5.65
CA VAL A 220 5.71 -19.29 -4.83
C VAL A 220 6.33 -19.44 -3.43
N GLU A 221 6.17 -20.60 -2.80
CA GLU A 221 6.73 -20.91 -1.49
C GLU A 221 8.27 -20.97 -1.53
N ARG A 222 8.88 -21.45 -2.63
CA ARG A 222 10.35 -21.42 -2.81
C ARG A 222 10.93 -20.01 -2.77
N PHE A 223 10.18 -19.00 -3.17
CA PHE A 223 10.58 -17.58 -3.03
C PHE A 223 10.45 -17.06 -1.59
N GLY A 224 9.91 -17.86 -0.68
CA GLY A 224 9.64 -17.49 0.71
C GLY A 224 8.28 -16.84 0.91
N TRP A 225 7.43 -16.80 -0.12
CA TRP A 225 6.11 -16.19 -0.03
C TRP A 225 5.08 -17.11 0.63
N LYS A 226 4.33 -16.54 1.56
CA LYS A 226 3.13 -17.12 2.15
C LYS A 226 1.89 -16.59 1.43
N VAL A 227 1.10 -17.50 0.91
CA VAL A 227 -0.19 -17.20 0.30
C VAL A 227 -1.28 -17.16 1.38
N HIS A 228 -2.21 -16.20 1.27
CA HIS A 228 -3.35 -16.11 2.16
C HIS A 228 -4.27 -17.34 2.00
N PRO A 229 -4.68 -18.01 3.09
CA PRO A 229 -5.29 -19.34 3.01
C PRO A 229 -6.64 -19.38 2.28
N THR A 230 -7.38 -18.27 2.30
CA THR A 230 -8.76 -18.20 1.76
C THR A 230 -8.94 -17.20 0.62
N LYS A 231 -7.97 -16.34 0.33
CA LYS A 231 -8.09 -15.30 -0.70
C LYS A 231 -7.41 -15.77 -1.97
N ARG A 232 -8.05 -16.74 -2.61
CA ARG A 232 -7.53 -17.40 -3.81
C ARG A 232 -8.67 -17.94 -4.64
N PHE A 233 -8.40 -18.18 -5.91
CA PHE A 233 -9.28 -18.90 -6.82
C PHE A 233 -8.45 -19.82 -7.71
N THR A 234 -9.02 -20.99 -8.01
CA THR A 234 -8.42 -22.00 -8.89
C THR A 234 -8.57 -21.62 -10.36
N TRP A 235 -7.97 -22.41 -11.25
CA TRP A 235 -8.13 -22.34 -12.69
C TRP A 235 -9.60 -22.26 -13.10
N THR A 236 -10.03 -21.07 -13.51
CA THR A 236 -11.40 -20.78 -13.87
C THR A 236 -11.48 -19.74 -14.98
N ARG A 237 -12.62 -19.69 -15.66
CA ARG A 237 -12.97 -18.68 -16.66
C ARG A 237 -13.84 -17.56 -16.09
N ARG A 238 -14.25 -17.69 -14.83
CA ARG A 238 -14.99 -16.67 -14.09
C ARG A 238 -14.42 -16.49 -12.69
N PHE A 239 -13.93 -15.29 -12.38
CA PHE A 239 -13.23 -15.01 -11.12
C PHE A 239 -13.40 -13.57 -10.65
N THR A 240 -13.05 -13.32 -9.39
CA THR A 240 -12.99 -11.96 -8.82
C THR A 240 -11.55 -11.54 -8.63
N LEU A 241 -11.16 -10.42 -9.22
CA LEU A 241 -9.82 -9.85 -9.10
C LEU A 241 -9.91 -8.32 -9.04
N LEU A 242 -9.19 -7.69 -8.11
CA LEU A 242 -9.21 -6.24 -7.87
C LEU A 242 -10.63 -5.66 -7.64
N GLY A 243 -11.55 -6.49 -7.14
CA GLY A 243 -12.95 -6.15 -6.89
C GLY A 243 -13.82 -6.08 -8.16
N PHE A 244 -13.38 -6.71 -9.25
CA PHE A 244 -14.18 -6.91 -10.46
C PHE A 244 -14.45 -8.39 -10.65
N VAL A 245 -15.65 -8.72 -11.13
CA VAL A 245 -16.00 -10.04 -11.63
C VAL A 245 -15.67 -10.09 -13.11
N TRP A 246 -14.73 -10.95 -13.47
CA TRP A 246 -14.30 -11.23 -14.83
C TRP A 246 -15.01 -12.49 -15.30
N ASP A 247 -15.61 -12.43 -16.49
CA ASP A 247 -16.26 -13.57 -17.13
C ASP A 247 -15.73 -13.69 -18.56
N LEU A 248 -14.81 -14.64 -18.77
CA LEU A 248 -14.14 -14.86 -20.04
C LEU A 248 -15.03 -15.57 -21.06
N ASP A 249 -16.10 -16.25 -20.61
CA ASP A 249 -17.07 -16.89 -21.49
C ASP A 249 -18.03 -15.86 -22.08
N ALA A 250 -18.52 -14.94 -21.25
CA ALA A 250 -19.36 -13.84 -21.68
C ALA A 250 -18.56 -12.66 -22.29
N GLY A 251 -17.25 -12.60 -22.07
CA GLY A 251 -16.41 -11.47 -22.45
C GLY A 251 -16.77 -10.18 -21.69
N THR A 252 -17.14 -10.30 -20.41
CA THR A 252 -17.63 -9.16 -19.61
C THR A 252 -16.79 -8.93 -18.36
N VAL A 253 -16.80 -7.69 -17.89
CA VAL A 253 -16.24 -7.28 -16.60
C VAL A 253 -17.24 -6.40 -15.86
N THR A 254 -17.51 -6.70 -14.60
CA THR A 254 -18.48 -5.96 -13.78
C THR A 254 -17.92 -5.71 -12.38
N PHE A 255 -18.45 -4.70 -11.67
CA PHE A 255 -18.14 -4.55 -10.24
C PHE A 255 -18.72 -5.71 -9.44
N THR A 256 -18.00 -6.13 -8.39
CA THR A 256 -18.67 -6.90 -7.33
C THR A 256 -19.77 -6.05 -6.70
N GLU A 257 -20.82 -6.69 -6.20
CA GLU A 257 -21.93 -5.97 -5.54
C GLU A 257 -21.42 -5.11 -4.38
N GLU A 258 -20.51 -5.66 -3.58
CA GLU A 258 -19.90 -4.94 -2.47
C GLU A 258 -19.17 -3.67 -2.94
N LYS A 259 -18.41 -3.75 -4.04
CA LYS A 259 -17.67 -2.61 -4.58
C LYS A 259 -18.63 -1.60 -5.21
N ARG A 260 -19.63 -2.05 -5.96
CA ARG A 260 -20.71 -1.20 -6.52
C ARG A 260 -21.40 -0.41 -5.41
N ASP A 261 -21.87 -1.10 -4.37
CA ASP A 261 -22.63 -0.49 -3.29
C ASP A 261 -21.76 0.48 -2.47
N LYS A 262 -20.47 0.17 -2.30
CA LYS A 262 -19.49 1.09 -1.71
C LYS A 262 -19.38 2.39 -2.50
N TYR A 263 -19.30 2.32 -3.83
CA TYR A 263 -19.25 3.54 -4.66
C TYR A 263 -20.58 4.29 -4.66
N LEU A 264 -21.71 3.59 -4.76
CA LEU A 264 -23.04 4.20 -4.67
C LEU A 264 -23.22 4.97 -3.36
N ARG A 265 -22.87 4.38 -2.21
CA ARG A 265 -22.93 5.08 -0.91
C ARG A 265 -22.08 6.36 -0.90
N LYS A 266 -20.87 6.32 -1.45
CA LYS A 266 -19.99 7.49 -1.54
C LYS A 266 -20.58 8.59 -2.44
N LEU A 267 -21.11 8.22 -3.59
CA LEU A 267 -21.75 9.15 -4.51
C LEU A 267 -23.01 9.77 -3.91
N THR A 268 -23.86 8.97 -3.27
CA THR A 268 -25.05 9.44 -2.56
C THR A 268 -24.69 10.42 -1.44
N ALA A 269 -23.68 10.11 -0.61
CA ALA A 269 -23.20 11.02 0.43
C ALA A 269 -22.70 12.35 -0.15
N PHE A 270 -21.98 12.31 -1.27
CA PHE A 270 -21.50 13.51 -1.97
C PHE A 270 -22.66 14.36 -2.53
N LEU A 271 -23.69 13.70 -3.08
CA LEU A 271 -24.89 14.38 -3.58
C LEU A 271 -25.72 15.02 -2.45
N HIS A 272 -25.78 14.39 -1.28
CA HIS A 272 -26.44 15.00 -0.12
C HIS A 272 -25.67 16.20 0.42
N LEU A 273 -24.33 16.12 0.51
CA LEU A 273 -23.48 17.23 0.91
C LEU A 273 -23.58 18.42 -0.04
N SER A 274 -23.66 18.18 -1.36
CA SER A 274 -23.80 19.27 -2.34
C SER A 274 -25.19 19.94 -2.31
N ARG A 275 -26.24 19.21 -1.92
CA ARG A 275 -27.60 19.78 -1.74
C ARG A 275 -27.73 20.62 -0.47
N SER A 276 -26.98 20.32 0.59
CA SER A 276 -26.96 21.13 1.81
C SER A 276 -26.08 22.40 1.69
N PHE A 277 -25.30 22.52 0.62
CA PHE A 277 -24.62 23.76 0.20
C PHE A 277 -25.39 24.55 -0.87
N GLN A 278 -26.73 24.52 -0.86
CA GLN A 278 -27.50 25.54 -1.57
C GLN A 278 -27.23 26.90 -0.93
N CYS A 279 -26.38 27.67 -1.59
CA CYS A 279 -26.01 29.02 -1.22
C CYS A 279 -27.25 29.94 -1.25
N PRO A 280 -27.54 30.74 -0.21
CA PRO A 280 -28.64 31.68 -0.22
C PRO A 280 -28.24 32.90 -1.06
N TRP A 281 -28.24 32.77 -2.39
CA TRP A 281 -28.16 33.90 -3.31
C TRP A 281 -29.48 34.04 -4.05
N HIS A 282 -30.53 34.41 -3.32
CA HIS A 282 -31.66 35.15 -3.88
C HIS A 282 -32.21 36.12 -2.84
N SER A 283 -31.61 37.31 -2.77
CA SER A 283 -32.33 38.59 -2.73
C SER A 283 -31.33 39.77 -2.68
N GLY A 284 -31.55 40.77 -3.55
CA GLY A 284 -31.08 42.14 -3.32
C GLY A 284 -29.66 42.51 -3.74
N SER A 285 -29.54 42.99 -4.99
CA SER A 285 -28.78 44.21 -5.35
C SER A 285 -27.63 44.68 -4.43
N HIS A 286 -26.38 44.40 -4.82
CA HIS A 286 -25.32 45.40 -5.06
C HIS A 286 -24.06 44.71 -5.60
N MET A 287 -23.67 45.04 -6.83
CA MET A 287 -22.33 44.74 -7.33
C MET A 287 -21.31 45.51 -6.49
N ARG A 288 -20.48 44.81 -5.73
CA ARG A 288 -19.12 45.26 -5.39
C ARG A 288 -18.12 44.21 -5.85
N ARG A 289 -17.41 44.54 -6.93
CA ARG A 289 -16.15 43.88 -7.29
C ARG A 289 -15.19 44.02 -6.10
N ILE A 290 -14.69 42.90 -5.58
CA ILE A 290 -13.44 42.88 -4.83
C ILE A 290 -12.47 42.01 -5.63
N ARG A 291 -11.42 42.67 -6.16
CA ARG A 291 -10.23 42.02 -6.71
C ARG A 291 -9.30 41.64 -5.56
N GLY A 292 -8.74 40.43 -5.63
CA GLY A 292 -7.41 40.08 -5.14
C GLY A 292 -7.27 39.69 -3.67
N ALA A 293 -6.93 38.43 -3.41
CA ALA A 293 -5.75 38.06 -2.61
C ALA A 293 -5.50 36.54 -2.71
N THR A 294 -4.28 36.24 -3.08
CA THR A 294 -3.61 34.94 -3.17
C THR A 294 -3.40 34.29 -1.80
N SER A 295 -3.83 33.03 -1.61
CA SER A 295 -3.04 31.94 -0.98
C SER A 295 -3.85 30.63 -0.90
N PRO A 296 -3.28 29.48 -1.29
CA PRO A 296 -3.84 28.17 -1.00
C PRO A 296 -2.92 27.41 -0.04
N THR A 297 -3.28 27.37 1.24
CA THR A 297 -2.74 26.36 2.15
C THR A 297 -3.84 25.84 3.05
N GLN A 298 -3.82 24.52 3.25
CA GLN A 298 -4.70 23.69 4.07
C GLN A 298 -6.04 23.30 3.44
N ARG A 299 -6.03 22.14 2.78
CA ARG A 299 -7.10 21.13 2.87
C ARG A 299 -6.54 19.75 2.52
N SER A 300 -6.52 18.89 3.53
CA SER A 300 -6.68 17.43 3.50
C SER A 300 -5.88 16.63 2.45
N LEU A 301 -4.78 16.02 2.89
CA LEU A 301 -4.12 14.89 2.23
C LEU A 301 -4.00 13.73 3.22
N CYS A 302 -5.12 13.04 3.43
CA CYS A 302 -5.15 11.66 3.93
C CYS A 302 -6.16 10.91 3.06
N ALA A 303 -5.75 9.78 2.51
CA ALA A 303 -6.49 8.89 1.59
C ALA A 303 -6.48 9.23 0.08
N THR A 304 -5.30 9.40 -0.54
CA THR A 304 -5.13 9.25 -2.02
C THR A 304 -3.71 8.84 -2.45
N GLY A 305 -2.91 8.23 -1.57
CA GLY A 305 -1.50 7.93 -1.84
C GLY A 305 -1.24 7.01 -3.05
N ALA A 306 -2.08 6.00 -3.26
CA ALA A 306 -1.88 5.01 -4.33
C ALA A 306 -2.37 5.45 -5.73
N LEU A 307 -3.25 6.46 -5.80
CA LEU A 307 -3.79 6.96 -7.09
C LEU A 307 -2.98 8.13 -7.66
N ARG A 308 -2.23 8.85 -6.83
CA ARG A 308 -1.44 10.02 -7.29
C ARG A 308 -0.10 9.64 -7.92
N SER A 309 0.48 8.50 -7.59
CA SER A 309 1.70 8.00 -8.23
C SER A 309 1.42 7.54 -9.67
N GLY A 310 0.32 6.82 -9.92
CA GLY A 310 -0.06 6.38 -11.27
C GLY A 310 -0.42 7.52 -12.23
N LEU A 311 -1.08 8.59 -11.76
CA LEU A 311 -1.48 9.71 -12.62
C LEU A 311 -0.33 10.62 -13.06
N ARG A 312 0.82 10.64 -12.36
CA ARG A 312 1.98 11.45 -12.77
C ARG A 312 2.82 10.78 -13.87
N MET A 313 2.79 9.46 -13.99
CA MET A 313 3.55 8.72 -15.02
C MET A 313 2.85 8.75 -16.38
N ALA A 314 1.52 8.77 -16.43
CA ALA A 314 0.76 8.81 -17.69
C ALA A 314 0.86 10.14 -18.47
N GLN A 315 1.36 11.23 -17.85
CA GLN A 315 1.48 12.54 -18.51
C GLN A 315 2.85 12.83 -19.13
N LEU A 316 3.85 11.94 -18.98
CA LEU A 316 5.19 12.12 -19.55
C LEU A 316 5.45 11.26 -20.82
N GLY A 317 4.48 10.44 -21.25
CA GLY A 317 4.61 9.56 -22.42
C GLY A 317 4.10 10.10 -23.77
N ALA A 318 3.59 11.34 -23.84
CA ALA A 318 3.04 11.91 -25.07
C ALA A 318 3.82 13.16 -25.51
N SER A 319 5.02 12.95 -26.09
CA SER A 319 5.62 13.96 -26.97
C SER A 319 5.94 13.31 -28.33
N HIS A 320 5.20 13.77 -29.34
CA HIS A 320 5.33 13.41 -30.74
C HIS A 320 6.75 13.68 -31.27
N ARG A 321 7.37 12.68 -31.91
CA ARG A 321 8.30 12.92 -33.03
C ARG A 321 7.52 12.66 -34.33
N GLY A 322 7.31 13.72 -35.10
CA GLY A 322 6.79 13.62 -36.47
C GLY A 322 7.88 13.15 -37.44
N PRO A 323 7.50 12.64 -38.63
CA PRO A 323 8.45 12.21 -39.64
C PRO A 323 8.97 13.43 -40.41
N GLY A 324 10.29 13.63 -40.38
CA GLY A 324 10.98 14.54 -41.29
C GLY A 324 11.33 13.77 -42.57
N GLY A 325 10.72 14.17 -43.68
CA GLY A 325 11.19 13.82 -45.02
C GLY A 325 12.39 14.69 -45.40
N GLY A 326 13.30 14.09 -46.17
CA GLY A 326 14.55 14.66 -46.66
C GLY A 326 15.50 13.53 -47.03
#